data_AF-A0A4W5KET6-F1
#
_entry.id   AF-A0A4W5KET6-F1
#
_cell.length_a   1.000
_cell.length_b   1.000
_cell.length_c   1.000
_cell.angle_alpha   90.00
_cell.angle_beta   90.00
_cell.angle_gamma   90.00
#
_symmetry.space_group_name_H-M   'P 1'
#
loop_
_entity.id
_entity.type
_entity.pdbx_description
1 polymer ?
#
loop_
_entity_poly.entity_id
_entity_poly.type
_entity_poly.pdbx_seq_one_letter_code
_entity_poly.pdbx_strand_id
1 'polypeptide(L)'
;MQSSNVLVSGLRGLGVEIAKNVILGGVKSVTLHDQGQAEWRDLSSQFYLREEDLGKNRAEVSRTRLAELNSYVPVVAYTGALIDDYLTQFQVKLHYPSNPLPS
;
A
#
# COMPACT_ATOMS: atom_id res chain seq x y z
N MET A 1 -18.52 1.54 -7.65
CA MET A 1 -17.13 1.14 -7.31
C MET A 1 -17.02 0.29 -6.03
N GLN A 2 -18.05 0.22 -5.18
CA GLN A 2 -18.06 -0.57 -3.91
C GLN A 2 -17.95 -2.10 -4.04
N SER A 3 -17.66 -2.66 -5.22
CA SER A 3 -17.55 -4.12 -5.43
C SER A 3 -16.13 -4.62 -5.67
N SER A 4 -15.14 -3.75 -5.89
CA SER A 4 -13.78 -4.16 -6.27
C SER A 4 -12.85 -4.27 -5.07
N ASN A 5 -12.18 -5.41 -4.92
CA ASN A 5 -10.99 -5.56 -4.09
C ASN A 5 -9.79 -4.98 -4.85
N VAL A 6 -9.08 -4.05 -4.22
CA VAL A 6 -7.93 -3.36 -4.84
C VAL A 6 -6.64 -3.76 -4.13
N LEU A 7 -5.62 -4.13 -4.91
CA LEU A 7 -4.25 -4.30 -4.44
C LEU A 7 -3.42 -3.07 -4.82
N VAL A 8 -2.69 -2.51 -3.86
CA VAL A 8 -1.67 -1.49 -4.08
C VAL A 8 -0.32 -2.05 -3.66
N SER A 9 0.56 -2.28 -4.63
CA SER A 9 1.88 -2.90 -4.45
C SER A 9 2.99 -1.86 -4.60
N GLY A 10 3.81 -1.70 -3.56
CA GLY A 10 4.83 -0.66 -3.38
C GLY A 10 4.26 0.53 -2.61
N LEU A 11 4.72 0.76 -1.37
CA LEU A 11 4.19 1.74 -0.41
C LEU A 11 5.19 2.86 -0.06
N ARG A 12 5.97 3.29 -1.05
CA ARG A 12 6.68 4.58 -1.00
C ARG A 12 5.72 5.74 -1.25
N GLY A 13 6.22 6.97 -1.40
CA GLY A 13 5.41 8.19 -1.53
C GLY A 13 4.26 8.10 -2.55
N LEU A 14 4.53 7.66 -3.79
CA LEU A 14 3.46 7.55 -4.78
C LEU A 14 2.42 6.46 -4.43
N GLY A 15 2.90 5.30 -4.00
CA GLY A 15 2.03 4.18 -3.65
C GLY A 15 1.08 4.52 -2.50
N VAL A 16 1.57 5.26 -1.51
CA VAL A 16 0.73 5.68 -0.37
C VAL A 16 -0.29 6.76 -0.76
N GLU A 17 0.06 7.67 -1.66
CA GLU A 17 -0.88 8.64 -2.24
C GLU A 17 -2.00 7.95 -3.03
N ILE A 18 -1.64 6.96 -3.85
CA ILE A 18 -2.61 6.13 -4.57
C ILE A 18 -3.54 5.42 -3.57
N ALA A 19 -2.99 4.76 -2.57
CA ALA A 19 -3.77 4.05 -1.55
C ALA A 19 -4.75 4.99 -0.82
N LYS A 20 -4.28 6.16 -0.38
CA LYS A 20 -5.11 7.20 0.25
C LYS A 20 -6.32 7.55 -0.61
N ASN A 21 -6.09 7.87 -1.88
CA ASN A 21 -7.18 8.31 -2.77
C ASN A 21 -8.14 7.16 -3.11
N VAL A 22 -7.66 5.92 -3.25
CA VAL A 22 -8.51 4.73 -3.46
C VAL A 22 -9.40 4.47 -2.24
N ILE A 23 -8.86 4.59 -1.03
CA ILE A 23 -9.61 4.39 0.22
C ILE A 23 -10.68 5.48 0.39
N LEU A 24 -10.33 6.75 0.17
CA LEU A 24 -11.28 7.86 0.20
C LEU A 24 -12.36 7.73 -0.88
N GLY A 25 -12.03 7.15 -2.03
CA GLY A 25 -12.97 6.89 -3.12
C GLY A 25 -13.99 5.78 -2.87
N GLY A 26 -13.86 5.00 -1.78
CA GLY A 26 -14.88 4.02 -1.36
C GLY A 26 -14.96 2.77 -2.24
N VAL A 27 -13.91 1.96 -2.24
CA VAL A 27 -13.88 0.61 -2.86
C VAL A 27 -14.35 -0.48 -1.88
N LYS A 28 -14.43 -1.75 -2.31
CA LYS A 28 -14.85 -2.84 -1.42
C LYS A 28 -13.82 -3.12 -0.33
N SER A 29 -12.54 -3.17 -0.71
CA SER A 29 -11.41 -3.37 0.20
C SER A 29 -10.10 -2.92 -0.46
N VAL A 30 -9.11 -2.61 0.36
CA VAL A 30 -7.75 -2.31 -0.10
C VAL A 30 -6.75 -3.22 0.61
N THR A 31 -5.91 -3.89 -0.16
CA THR A 31 -4.73 -4.58 0.33
C THR A 31 -3.49 -3.77 -0.03
N LEU A 32 -2.73 -3.39 0.98
CA LEU A 32 -1.43 -2.73 0.85
C LEU A 32 -0.35 -3.82 0.81
N HIS A 33 0.50 -3.79 -0.20
CA HIS A 33 1.59 -4.75 -0.34
C HIS A 33 2.93 -4.04 -0.48
N ASP A 34 3.90 -4.42 0.33
CA ASP A 34 5.30 -4.05 0.18
C ASP A 34 6.16 -5.09 0.87
N GLN A 35 7.24 -5.52 0.24
CA GLN A 35 8.20 -6.45 0.86
C GLN A 35 9.35 -5.73 1.56
N GLY A 36 9.53 -4.44 1.28
CA GLY A 36 10.62 -3.66 1.84
C GLY A 36 10.26 -2.94 3.13
N GLN A 37 11.33 -2.58 3.85
CA GLN A 37 11.27 -1.85 5.10
C GLN A 37 11.31 -0.34 4.87
N ALA A 38 10.76 0.43 5.80
CA ALA A 38 10.85 1.87 5.83
C ALA A 38 12.32 2.32 5.95
N GLU A 39 12.74 3.16 5.03
CA GLU A 39 14.09 3.74 4.99
C GLU A 39 14.03 5.27 5.07
N TRP A 40 15.14 5.90 5.43
CA TRP A 40 15.25 7.37 5.52
C TRP A 40 14.75 8.10 4.27
N ARG A 41 15.05 7.58 3.08
CA ARG A 41 14.59 8.16 1.81
C ARG A 41 13.08 8.19 1.66
N ASP A 42 12.37 7.26 2.29
CA ASP A 42 10.91 7.15 2.19
C ASP A 42 10.22 8.28 2.96
N LEU A 43 10.81 8.76 4.07
CA LEU A 43 10.24 9.81 4.93
C LEU A 43 10.04 11.15 4.20
N SER A 44 10.75 11.37 3.09
CA SER A 44 10.64 12.60 2.28
C SER A 44 9.31 12.74 1.55
N SER A 45 8.61 11.63 1.29
CA SER A 45 7.40 11.60 0.46
C SER A 45 6.29 10.69 0.99
N GLN A 46 6.60 9.83 1.95
CA GLN A 46 5.66 8.92 2.59
C GLN A 46 5.25 9.51 3.96
N PHE A 47 4.21 10.33 3.94
CA PHE A 47 3.72 11.12 5.08
C PHE A 47 3.06 10.30 6.20
N TYR A 48 2.87 9.00 6.00
CA TYR A 48 2.46 8.04 7.02
C TYR A 48 3.61 7.23 7.60
N LEU A 49 4.87 7.51 7.28
CA LEU A 49 6.01 6.95 8.00
C LEU A 49 6.56 8.00 8.97
N ARG A 50 7.09 7.54 10.09
CA ARG A 50 7.82 8.35 11.06
C ARG A 50 9.21 7.75 11.29
N GLU A 51 10.11 8.50 11.90
CA GLU A 51 11.46 7.99 12.23
C GLU A 51 11.41 6.72 13.10
N GLU A 52 10.43 6.63 14.02
CA GLU A 52 10.18 5.43 14.85
C GLU A 52 9.78 4.18 14.05
N ASP A 53 9.44 4.33 12.78
CA ASP A 53 8.99 3.27 11.89
C ASP A 53 10.11 2.72 11.00
N LEU A 54 11.29 3.36 11.00
CA LEU A 54 12.44 2.91 10.24
C LEU A 54 12.80 1.45 10.57
N GLY A 55 13.05 0.64 9.53
CA GLY A 55 13.32 -0.79 9.63
C GLY A 55 12.07 -1.68 9.76
N LYS A 56 10.88 -1.12 9.98
CA LYS A 56 9.62 -1.88 9.94
C LYS A 56 9.08 -1.97 8.51
N ASN A 57 8.23 -2.95 8.22
CA ASN A 57 7.62 -3.08 6.89
C ASN A 57 6.72 -1.88 6.56
N ARG A 58 6.87 -1.31 5.35
CA ARG A 58 6.10 -0.12 4.94
C ARG A 58 4.59 -0.35 4.89
N ALA A 59 4.14 -1.51 4.41
CA ALA A 59 2.72 -1.81 4.31
C ALA A 59 2.06 -1.97 5.70
N GLU A 60 2.75 -2.66 6.61
CA GLU A 60 2.26 -2.87 7.98
C GLU A 60 2.11 -1.56 8.75
N VAL A 61 3.14 -0.71 8.73
CA VAL A 61 3.12 0.59 9.41
C VAL A 61 2.02 1.50 8.83
N SER A 62 1.89 1.52 7.50
CA SER A 62 0.93 2.41 6.82
C SER A 62 -0.51 1.99 7.05
N ARG A 63 -0.78 0.69 7.27
CA ARG A 63 -2.13 0.13 7.35
C ARG A 63 -2.98 0.79 8.42
N THR A 64 -2.44 1.05 9.61
CA THR A 64 -3.21 1.63 10.73
C THR A 64 -3.72 3.02 10.35
N ARG A 65 -2.82 3.90 9.89
CA ARG A 65 -3.16 5.29 9.56
C ARG A 65 -4.06 5.39 8.32
N LEU A 66 -3.89 4.49 7.34
CA LEU A 66 -4.73 4.44 6.14
C LEU A 66 -6.14 3.90 6.43
N ALA A 67 -6.29 2.95 7.36
CA ALA A 67 -7.60 2.42 7.75
C ALA A 67 -8.51 3.47 8.41
N GLU A 68 -7.93 4.50 9.03
CA GLU A 68 -8.66 5.59 9.68
C GLU A 68 -9.35 6.53 8.68
N LEU A 69 -8.93 6.54 7.42
CA LEU A 69 -9.47 7.44 6.40
C LEU A 69 -10.92 7.13 6.01
N ASN A 70 -11.30 5.85 6.04
CA ASN A 70 -12.64 5.42 5.67
C ASN A 70 -12.99 4.09 6.35
N SER A 71 -13.81 4.15 7.41
CA SER A 71 -14.22 2.98 8.19
C SER A 71 -15.03 1.95 7.41
N TYR A 72 -15.58 2.32 6.24
CA TYR A 72 -16.30 1.40 5.36
C TYR A 72 -15.39 0.60 4.43
N VAL A 73 -14.09 0.93 4.35
CA VAL A 73 -13.13 0.27 3.46
C VAL A 73 -12.14 -0.52 4.32
N PRO A 74 -12.25 -1.85 4.40
CA PRO A 74 -11.27 -2.68 5.08
C PRO A 74 -9.89 -2.52 4.44
N VAL A 75 -8.88 -2.24 5.27
CA VAL A 75 -7.47 -2.13 4.86
C VAL A 75 -6.64 -3.23 5.51
N VAL A 76 -5.97 -4.01 4.66
CA VAL A 76 -5.12 -5.15 5.06
C VAL A 76 -3.70 -4.93 4.55
N ALA A 77 -2.69 -5.35 5.32
CA ALA A 77 -1.30 -5.38 4.87
C ALA A 77 -0.91 -6.80 4.46
N TYR A 78 -0.14 -6.93 3.37
CA TYR A 78 0.43 -8.18 2.90
C TYR A 78 1.91 -7.99 2.57
N THR A 79 2.78 -8.81 3.14
CA THR A 79 4.25 -8.67 3.02
C THR A 79 4.90 -9.83 2.27
N GLY A 80 4.11 -10.84 1.90
CA GLY A 80 4.57 -12.00 1.15
C GLY A 80 4.77 -11.72 -0.33
N ALA A 81 5.33 -12.69 -1.05
CA ALA A 81 5.47 -12.59 -2.50
C ALA A 81 4.08 -12.56 -3.18
N LEU A 82 3.96 -11.75 -4.23
CA LEU A 82 2.78 -11.76 -5.10
C LEU A 82 2.89 -12.91 -6.10
N ILE A 83 2.26 -14.04 -5.77
CA ILE A 83 2.10 -15.18 -6.68
C ILE A 83 0.79 -15.07 -7.45
N ASP A 84 0.71 -15.68 -8.64
CA ASP A 84 -0.43 -15.54 -9.54
C ASP A 84 -1.76 -15.89 -8.87
N ASP A 85 -1.81 -17.01 -8.14
CA ASP A 85 -3.02 -17.44 -7.42
C ASP A 85 -3.50 -16.38 -6.42
N TYR A 86 -2.57 -15.73 -5.71
CA TYR A 86 -2.90 -14.66 -4.78
C TYR A 86 -3.46 -13.42 -5.50
N LEU A 87 -2.98 -13.13 -6.71
CA LEU A 87 -3.43 -11.98 -7.49
C LEU A 87 -4.86 -12.13 -8.03
N THR A 88 -5.36 -13.37 -8.15
CA THR A 88 -6.71 -13.65 -8.69
C THR A 88 -7.84 -13.04 -7.85
N GLN A 89 -7.64 -12.82 -6.55
CA GLN A 89 -8.68 -12.28 -5.65
C GLN A 89 -8.97 -10.78 -5.85
N PHE A 90 -8.12 -10.07 -6.57
CA PHE A 90 -8.23 -8.62 -6.79
C PHE A 90 -8.82 -8.32 -8.17
N GLN A 91 -9.72 -7.34 -8.24
CA GLN A 91 -10.24 -6.83 -9.51
C GLN A 91 -9.31 -5.79 -10.11
N VAL A 92 -8.67 -4.98 -9.25
CA VAL A 92 -7.72 -3.94 -9.66
C VAL A 92 -6.39 -4.16 -8.96
N LYS A 93 -5.30 -4.13 -9.71
CA LYS A 93 -3.92 -4.24 -9.18
C LYS A 93 -3.13 -3.03 -9.64
N LEU A 94 -2.61 -2.27 -8.68
CA LEU A 94 -1.75 -1.11 -8.93
C LEU A 94 -0.35 -1.50 -8.45
N HIS A 95 0.62 -1.45 -9.36
CA HIS A 95 2.02 -1.75 -9.05
C HIS A 95 2.88 -0.53 -9.28
N TYR A 96 3.58 -0.10 -8.22
CA TYR A 96 4.59 0.93 -8.28
C TYR A 96 5.97 0.27 -8.12
N PRO A 97 6.80 0.26 -9.18
CA PRO A 97 8.11 -0.39 -9.14
C PRO A 97 9.06 0.35 -8.19
N SER A 98 9.80 -0.43 -7.40
CA SER A 98 10.78 0.07 -6.44
C SER A 98 12.16 0.40 -7.03
N ASN A 99 12.39 0.12 -8.32
CA ASN A 99 13.62 0.44 -9.04
C ASN A 99 13.37 1.47 -10.15
N PRO A 100 14.31 2.39 -10.41
CA PRO A 100 14.37 3.05 -11.71
C PRO A 100 14.51 1.98 -12.80
N LEU A 101 13.94 2.23 -13.98
CA LEU A 101 14.29 1.45 -15.17
C LEU A 101 15.83 1.47 -15.30
N PRO A 102 16.50 0.32 -15.49
CA PRO A 102 17.94 0.33 -15.75
C PRO A 102 18.20 1.22 -16.97
N SER A 103 19.21 2.09 -16.85
CA SER A 103 19.71 2.94 -17.93
C SER A 103 20.16 2.12 -19.13
#